data_AF-A0AAU5QNE1-F1
#
_entry.id   AF-A0AAU5QNE1-F1
#
_cell.length_a   1.000
_cell.length_b   1.000
_cell.length_c   1.000
_cell.angle_alpha   90.00
_cell.angle_beta   90.00
_cell.angle_gamma   90.00
#
_symmetry.space_group_name_H-M   'P 1'
#
loop_
_entity.id
_entity.type
_entity.pdbx_description
1 polymer ?
#
loop_
_entity_poly.entity_id
_entity_poly.type
_entity_poly.pdbx_seq_one_letter_code
_entity_poly.pdbx_strand_id
1 'polypeptide(L)'
;MEWQRDAACASEDPELFFPITGLGPEAEQVDRAKQICARCPVADACYDWARSTGQRSGVWGGVNATQRRSVSYIGPRGRVQGAGVS
;
A
#
# COMPACT_ATOMS: atom_id res chain seq x y z
N MET A 1 0.78 -4.08 -16.26
CA MET A 1 -0.09 -3.13 -15.53
C MET A 1 0.57 -1.77 -15.61
N GLU A 2 -0.03 -0.82 -16.32
CA GLU A 2 0.64 0.45 -16.64
C GLU A 2 0.85 1.35 -15.42
N TRP A 3 -0.07 1.33 -14.46
CA TRP A 3 0.01 2.13 -13.23
C TRP A 3 1.26 1.86 -12.37
N GLN A 4 1.91 0.69 -12.49
CA GLN A 4 3.11 0.40 -11.70
C GLN A 4 4.29 1.32 -12.07
N ARG A 5 4.27 1.89 -13.27
CA ARG A 5 5.33 2.81 -13.75
C ARG A 5 5.34 4.13 -12.98
N ASP A 6 4.19 4.55 -12.46
CA ASP A 6 4.03 5.80 -11.70
C ASP A 6 4.13 5.57 -10.18
N ALA A 7 4.55 4.38 -9.74
CA ALA A 7 4.66 4.05 -8.33
C ALA A 7 5.83 4.79 -7.67
N ALA A 8 5.53 5.65 -6.70
CA ALA A 8 6.54 6.40 -5.95
C ALA A 8 7.51 5.49 -5.15
N CYS A 9 7.13 4.24 -4.88
CA CYS A 9 7.99 3.26 -4.22
C CYS A 9 9.02 2.61 -5.16
N ALA A 10 8.94 2.83 -6.48
CA ALA A 10 9.84 2.18 -7.45
C ALA A 10 11.31 2.64 -7.32
N SER A 11 11.54 3.82 -6.73
CA SER A 11 12.87 4.37 -6.47
C SER A 11 13.38 4.08 -5.05
N GLU A 12 12.61 3.36 -4.24
CA GLU A 12 12.91 3.07 -2.83
C GLU A 12 13.39 1.62 -2.69
N ASP A 13 14.00 1.30 -1.55
CA ASP A 13 14.43 -0.06 -1.26
C ASP A 13 13.21 -1.01 -1.09
N PRO A 14 13.18 -2.16 -1.78
CA PRO A 14 12.05 -3.09 -1.68
C PRO A 14 11.84 -3.66 -0.28
N GLU A 15 12.90 -3.91 0.51
CA GLU A 15 12.77 -4.51 1.84
C GLU A 15 11.97 -3.60 2.77
N LEU A 16 12.01 -2.28 2.56
CA LEU A 16 11.18 -1.30 3.27
C LEU A 16 9.69 -1.67 3.27
N PHE A 17 9.19 -2.25 2.17
CA PHE A 17 7.77 -2.57 2.00
C PHE A 17 7.40 -3.99 2.45
N PHE A 18 8.37 -4.84 2.78
CA PHE A 18 8.16 -6.25 3.15
C PHE A 18 8.81 -6.62 4.49
N PRO A 19 8.37 -6.01 5.62
CA PRO A 19 8.84 -6.39 6.94
C PRO A 19 8.43 -7.83 7.29
N ILE A 20 9.24 -8.51 8.09
CA ILE A 20 9.03 -9.94 8.43
C ILE A 20 7.83 -10.08 9.37
N THR A 21 7.79 -9.25 10.41
CA THR A 21 6.70 -9.24 11.41
C THR A 21 5.88 -7.96 11.33
N GLY A 22 6.53 -6.82 11.02
CA GLY A 22 5.90 -5.50 11.06
C GLY A 22 5.52 -5.07 12.48
N LEU A 23 6.14 -5.66 13.50
CA LEU A 23 5.96 -5.38 14.92
C LEU A 23 7.30 -5.02 15.56
N GLY A 24 7.24 -4.41 16.76
CA GLY A 24 8.43 -4.02 17.49
C GLY A 24 9.30 -3.04 16.68
N PRO A 25 10.61 -3.30 16.52
CA PRO A 25 11.50 -2.42 15.73
C PRO A 25 11.06 -2.20 14.28
N GLU A 26 10.37 -3.17 13.67
CA GLU A 26 9.89 -3.05 12.28
C GLU A 26 8.65 -2.16 12.15
N ALA A 27 8.05 -1.70 13.26
CA ALA A 27 6.92 -0.78 13.20
C ALA A 27 7.30 0.56 12.54
N GLU A 28 8.50 1.07 12.83
CA GLU A 28 9.00 2.29 12.18
C GLU A 28 9.22 2.08 10.67
N GLN A 29 9.65 0.89 10.25
CA GLN A 29 9.80 0.52 8.84
C GLN A 29 8.44 0.54 8.13
N VAL A 30 7.41 -0.05 8.76
CA VAL A 30 6.03 -0.01 8.25
C VAL A 30 5.53 1.43 8.10
N ASP A 31 5.80 2.29 9.08
CA ASP A 31 5.35 3.68 9.03
C ASP A 31 6.06 4.50 7.94
N ARG A 32 7.37 4.29 7.73
CA ARG A 32 8.10 4.87 6.59
C ARG A 32 7.53 4.42 5.24
N ALA A 33 7.26 3.12 5.09
CA ALA A 33 6.62 2.59 3.88
C ALA A 33 5.24 3.24 3.63
N LYS A 34 4.43 3.39 4.68
CA LYS A 34 3.13 4.07 4.60
C LYS A 34 3.24 5.54 4.20
N GLN A 35 4.24 6.27 4.70
CA GLN A 35 4.48 7.67 4.32
C GLN A 35 4.79 7.81 2.83
N ILE A 36 5.56 6.89 2.25
CA ILE A 36 5.82 6.85 0.81
C ILE A 36 4.52 6.56 0.04
N CYS A 37 3.72 5.60 0.50
CA CYS A 37 2.42 5.32 -0.11
C CYS A 37 1.45 6.51 -0.02
N ALA A 38 1.49 7.31 1.04
CA ALA A 38 0.60 8.46 1.23
C ALA A 38 0.77 9.54 0.15
N ARG A 39 1.98 9.67 -0.42
CA ARG A 39 2.28 10.55 -1.55
C ARG A 39 2.24 9.86 -2.93
N CYS A 40 1.96 8.55 -2.98
CA CYS A 40 1.98 7.78 -4.22
C CYS A 40 0.70 8.03 -5.03
N PRO A 41 0.80 8.38 -6.33
CA PRO A 41 -0.36 8.68 -7.19
C PRO A 41 -1.18 7.43 -7.50
N VAL A 42 -0.57 6.24 -7.44
CA VAL A 42 -1.20 4.96 -7.78
C VAL A 42 -1.54 4.11 -6.56
N ALA A 43 -1.60 4.71 -5.37
CA ALA A 43 -1.84 3.97 -4.13
C ALA A 43 -3.19 3.21 -4.13
N ASP A 44 -4.23 3.79 -4.73
CA ASP A 44 -5.56 3.17 -4.80
C ASP A 44 -5.56 1.94 -5.73
N ALA A 45 -5.01 2.07 -6.95
CA ALA A 45 -4.83 0.94 -7.87
C ALA A 45 -3.94 -0.17 -7.26
N CYS A 46 -2.90 0.22 -6.51
CA CYS A 46 -2.03 -0.70 -5.78
C CYS A 46 -2.78 -1.44 -4.67
N TYR A 47 -3.61 -0.74 -3.89
CA TYR A 47 -4.46 -1.35 -2.86
C TYR A 47 -5.45 -2.34 -3.46
N ASP A 48 -6.18 -1.95 -4.51
CA ASP A 48 -7.17 -2.79 -5.17
C ASP A 48 -6.54 -4.03 -5.80
N TRP A 49 -5.36 -3.88 -6.40
CA TRP A 49 -4.59 -5.01 -6.91
C TRP A 49 -4.16 -5.96 -5.77
N ALA A 50 -3.60 -5.41 -4.69
CA ALA A 50 -3.14 -6.22 -3.56
C ALA A 50 -4.29 -6.96 -2.88
N ARG A 51 -5.48 -6.35 -2.84
CA ARG A 51 -6.71 -6.97 -2.34
C ARG A 51 -7.22 -8.06 -3.28
N SER A 52 -7.37 -7.76 -4.58
CA SER A 52 -7.93 -8.70 -5.57
C SER A 52 -7.04 -9.92 -5.80
N THR A 53 -5.71 -9.77 -5.70
CA THR A 53 -4.75 -10.88 -5.83
C THR A 53 -4.43 -11.58 -4.51
N GLY A 54 -5.01 -11.14 -3.39
CA GLY A 54 -4.82 -11.78 -2.10
C GLY A 54 -3.40 -11.66 -1.55
N GLN A 55 -2.70 -10.55 -1.79
CA GLN A 55 -1.36 -10.33 -1.24
C GLN A 55 -1.39 -10.42 0.28
N ARG A 56 -0.59 -11.33 0.85
CA ARG A 56 -0.66 -11.68 2.27
C ARG A 56 0.33 -10.93 3.15
N SER A 57 1.38 -10.36 2.58
CA SER A 57 2.48 -9.69 3.29
C SER A 57 2.72 -8.30 2.74
N GLY A 58 3.53 -7.51 3.45
CA GLY A 58 3.97 -6.19 3.01
C GLY A 58 2.95 -5.07 3.09
N VAL A 59 3.44 -3.86 2.79
CA VAL A 59 2.70 -2.61 2.72
C VAL A 59 2.29 -2.35 1.27
N TRP A 60 0.99 -2.22 1.04
CA TRP A 60 0.41 -2.00 -0.28
C TRP A 60 -0.61 -0.87 -0.19
N GLY A 61 -0.53 0.12 -1.08
CA GLY A 61 -1.48 1.24 -1.11
C GLY A 61 -1.64 1.97 0.23
N GLY A 62 -0.58 2.02 1.05
CA GLY A 62 -0.59 2.70 2.35
C GLY A 62 -1.16 1.87 3.51
N VAL A 63 -1.27 0.56 3.35
CA VAL A 63 -1.82 -0.33 4.37
C VAL A 63 -0.93 -1.54 4.56
N ASN A 64 -0.73 -1.98 5.81
CA ASN A 64 -0.04 -3.23 6.08
C ASN A 64 -0.97 -4.44 5.89
N ALA A 65 -0.40 -5.65 5.92
CA ALA A 65 -1.15 -6.90 5.73
C ALA A 65 -2.32 -7.07 6.72
N THR A 66 -2.13 -6.70 7.98
CA THR A 66 -3.17 -6.81 9.03
C THR A 66 -4.34 -5.86 8.77
N GLN A 67 -4.04 -4.60 8.43
CA GLN A 67 -5.03 -3.59 8.06
C GLN A 67 -5.83 -4.02 6.82
N ARG A 68 -5.15 -4.55 5.79
CA ARG A 68 -5.79 -5.03 4.56
C ARG A 68 -6.81 -6.16 4.79
N ARG A 69 -6.59 -7.01 5.80
CA ARG A 69 -7.48 -8.11 6.18
C ARG A 69 -8.62 -7.68 7.11
N SER A 70 -8.48 -6.53 7.77
CA SER A 70 -9.50 -6.03 8.69
C SER A 70 -10.73 -5.55 7.92
N VAL A 71 -11.90 -6.12 8.23
CA VAL A 71 -13.19 -5.78 7.62
C VAL A 71 -13.56 -4.31 7.86
N SER A 72 -13.11 -3.75 8.98
CA SER A 72 -13.42 -2.37 9.39
C SER A 72 -12.38 -1.35 8.92
N TYR A 73 -11.33 -1.76 8.19
CA TYR A 73 -10.29 -0.81 7.78
C TYR A 73 -10.77 0.04 6.60
N ILE A 74 -11.15 1.28 6.93
CA ILE A 74 -11.40 2.33 5.95
C ILE A 74 -10.03 2.89 5.57
N GLY A 75 -9.65 2.74 4.30
CA GLY A 75 -8.31 3.08 3.78
C GLY A 75 -7.83 4.50 4.12
N PRO A 76 -6.53 4.81 3.91
CA PRO A 76 -5.97 6.13 4.21
C PRO A 76 -6.62 7.27 3.40
N ARG A 77 -7.41 6.95 2.37
CA ARG A 77 -8.14 7.89 1.53
C ARG A 77 -9.60 7.50 1.43
N GLY A 78 -10.39 7.86 2.44
CA GLY A 78 -11.84 7.70 2.39
C GLY A 78 -12.45 8.41 1.18
N ARG A 79 -12.65 7.65 0.09
CA ARG A 79 -13.59 7.87 -1.02
C ARG A 79 -13.39 9.14 -1.88
N VAL A 80 -12.70 8.97 -3.02
CA VAL A 80 -13.12 9.57 -4.30
C VAL A 80 -13.17 8.48 -5.37
N GLN A 81 -14.34 7.84 -5.51
CA GLN A 81 -14.70 7.20 -6.76
C GLN A 81 -14.85 8.31 -7.79
N GLY A 82 -13.99 8.35 -8.81
CA GLY A 82 -14.08 9.37 -9.85
C GLY A 82 -12.84 9.51 -10.72
N ALA A 83 -12.46 8.45 -11.44
CA ALA A 83 -11.70 8.60 -12.68
C ALA A 83 -12.01 7.40 -13.57
N GLY A 84 -13.08 7.53 -14.35
CA GLY A 84 -13.28 6.70 -15.53
C GLY A 84 -12.07 6.85 -16.43
N VAL A 85 -11.40 5.74 -16.70
CA VAL A 85 -10.47 5.64 -17.81
C VAL A 85 -11.31 5.42 -19.06
N SER A 86 -11.26 6.38 -19.98
CA SER A 86 -11.57 6.22 -21.40
C SER A 86 -10.29 6.44 -22.17
#